data_AF-A0A1Z5KQI3-F1
#
_entry.id   AF-A0A1Z5KQI3-F1
#
_cell.length_a   1.000
_cell.length_b   1.000
_cell.length_c   1.000
_cell.angle_alpha   90.00
_cell.angle_beta   90.00
_cell.angle_gamma   90.00
#
_symmetry.space_group_name_H-M   'P 1'
#
loop_
_entity.id
_entity.type
_entity.pdbx_description
1 polymer ?
#
loop_
_entity_poly.entity_id
_entity_poly.type
_entity_poly.pdbx_seq_one_letter_code
_entity_poly.pdbx_strand_id
1 'polypeptide(L)'
;MNIATISAGFEKGDFLVREEQGNRVYFDFFEEAFNYISNKGYARMSREDEKHWVDLMNVIHDSVKGGMKYNTGTLLMVLSRPVADSPAVLGSVQADKPAKKAQTPSKTEKTLNP
;
A
#
# COMPACT_ATOMS: atom_id res chain seq x y z
N MET A 1 -17.49 -3.69 -5.57
CA MET A 1 -16.24 -3.28 -6.24
C MET A 1 -15.13 -3.32 -5.20
N ASN A 2 -14.00 -3.96 -5.51
CA ASN A 2 -12.83 -3.91 -4.62
C ASN A 2 -11.94 -2.76 -5.06
N ILE A 3 -11.38 -2.03 -4.10
CA ILE A 3 -10.62 -0.80 -4.34
C ILE A 3 -9.24 -0.95 -3.72
N ALA A 4 -8.23 -0.52 -4.46
CA ALA A 4 -6.88 -0.37 -3.95
C ALA A 4 -6.36 1.04 -4.25
N THR A 5 -5.42 1.52 -3.44
CA THR A 5 -4.76 2.80 -3.68
C THR A 5 -3.25 2.67 -3.64
N ILE A 6 -2.58 3.50 -4.44
CA ILE A 6 -1.15 3.73 -4.35
C ILE A 6 -0.95 5.15 -3.83
N SER A 7 -0.22 5.28 -2.73
CA SER A 7 0.16 6.57 -2.14
C SER A 7 1.68 6.66 -2.00
N ALA A 8 2.22 7.87 -1.89
CA ALA A 8 3.64 8.11 -1.63
C ALA A 8 3.89 8.96 -0.37
N GLY A 9 5.15 9.03 0.06
CA GLY A 9 5.60 9.89 1.17
C GLY A 9 5.61 9.22 2.53
N PHE A 10 6.08 7.97 2.61
CA PHE A 10 6.20 7.22 3.86
C PHE A 10 7.67 6.98 4.21
N GLU A 11 8.00 6.95 5.50
CA GLU A 11 9.36 6.69 5.97
C GLU A 11 9.83 5.24 5.75
N LYS A 12 8.88 4.30 5.58
CA LYS A 12 9.15 2.87 5.41
C LYS A 12 9.38 2.44 3.96
N GLY A 13 9.13 3.33 3.01
CA GLY A 13 9.20 3.06 1.58
C GLY A 13 8.54 4.21 0.82
N ASP A 14 9.01 4.46 -0.40
CA ASP A 14 8.57 5.61 -1.17
C ASP A 14 7.10 5.49 -1.59
N PHE A 15 6.62 4.26 -1.78
CA PHE A 15 5.26 3.94 -2.20
C PHE A 15 4.57 2.93 -1.27
N LEU A 16 3.27 3.10 -1.09
CA LEU A 16 2.42 2.22 -0.30
C LEU A 16 1.18 1.83 -1.11
N VAL A 17 1.00 0.53 -1.31
CA VAL A 17 -0.25 -0.06 -1.80
C VAL A 17 -1.14 -0.39 -0.61
N ARG A 18 -2.38 0.14 -0.61
CA ARG A 18 -3.44 -0.26 0.32
C ARG A 18 -4.48 -1.06 -0.44
N GLU A 19 -4.67 -2.30 -0.02
CA GLU A 19 -5.67 -3.19 -0.60
C GLU A 19 -6.93 -3.26 0.27
N GLU A 20 -7.88 -4.12 -0.14
CA GLU A 20 -9.00 -4.51 0.71
C GLU A 20 -8.54 -5.11 2.04
N GLN A 21 -9.43 -5.07 3.04
CA GLN A 21 -9.22 -5.64 4.38
C GLN A 21 -8.01 -5.05 5.16
N GLY A 22 -7.48 -3.91 4.73
CA GLY A 22 -6.44 -3.19 5.47
C GLY A 22 -5.02 -3.71 5.23
N ASN A 23 -4.82 -4.56 4.23
CA ASN A 23 -3.48 -4.99 3.79
C ASN A 23 -2.68 -3.81 3.25
N ARG A 24 -1.42 -3.70 3.69
CA ARG A 24 -0.51 -2.58 3.42
C ARG A 24 0.84 -3.13 2.98
N VAL A 25 1.27 -2.79 1.78
CA VAL A 25 2.53 -3.28 1.20
C VAL A 25 3.35 -2.10 0.70
N TYR A 26 4.60 -1.99 1.17
CA TYR A 26 5.50 -0.90 0.81
C TYR A 26 6.43 -1.33 -0.33
N PHE A 27 6.78 -0.36 -1.17
CA PHE A 27 7.68 -0.53 -2.31
C PHE A 27 8.63 0.65 -2.41
N ASP A 28 9.82 0.39 -2.96
CA ASP A 28 10.83 1.42 -3.22
C ASP A 28 10.58 2.10 -4.59
N PHE A 29 9.97 1.39 -5.55
CA PHE A 29 9.69 1.91 -6.90
C PHE A 29 8.19 1.88 -7.23
N PHE A 30 7.73 2.89 -7.98
CA PHE A 30 6.32 2.98 -8.38
C PHE A 30 5.91 1.83 -9.29
N GLU A 31 6.78 1.44 -10.22
CA GLU A 31 6.56 0.37 -11.18
C GLU A 31 6.34 -0.98 -10.48
N GLU A 32 7.06 -1.24 -9.39
CA GLU A 32 6.86 -2.44 -8.59
C GLU A 32 5.50 -2.42 -7.88
N ALA A 33 5.12 -1.29 -7.30
CA ALA A 33 3.82 -1.10 -6.66
C ALA A 33 2.66 -1.28 -7.66
N PHE A 34 2.81 -0.70 -8.86
CA PHE A 34 1.83 -0.82 -9.95
C PHE A 34 1.75 -2.26 -10.46
N ASN A 35 2.86 -2.89 -10.80
CA ASN A 35 2.89 -4.27 -11.30
C ASN A 35 2.32 -5.24 -10.27
N TYR A 36 2.65 -5.06 -8.99
CA TYR A 36 2.10 -5.85 -7.90
C TYR A 36 0.58 -5.85 -7.89
N ILE A 37 -0.04 -4.66 -7.92
CA ILE A 37 -1.49 -4.54 -7.80
C ILE A 37 -2.20 -4.91 -9.11
N SER A 38 -1.60 -4.60 -10.27
CA SER A 38 -2.14 -4.99 -11.58
C SER A 38 -2.14 -6.49 -11.79
N ASN A 39 -1.11 -7.21 -11.32
CA ASN A 39 -1.07 -8.68 -11.36
C ASN A 39 -2.18 -9.34 -10.52
N LYS A 40 -2.78 -8.60 -9.58
CA LYS A 40 -3.94 -9.03 -8.80
C LYS A 40 -5.28 -8.72 -9.47
N GLY A 41 -5.25 -8.21 -10.71
CA GLY A 41 -6.43 -7.90 -11.51
C GLY A 41 -7.04 -6.53 -11.23
N TYR A 42 -6.33 -5.65 -10.53
CA TYR A 42 -6.74 -4.26 -10.38
C TYR A 42 -6.34 -3.45 -11.60
N ALA A 43 -7.26 -2.63 -12.08
CA ALA A 43 -7.04 -1.67 -13.16
C ALA A 43 -7.24 -0.26 -12.63
N ARG A 44 -6.63 0.73 -13.29
CA ARG A 44 -6.86 2.13 -12.96
C ARG A 44 -8.35 2.45 -13.08
N MET A 45 -8.87 3.14 -12.08
CA MET A 45 -10.25 3.59 -12.07
C MET A 45 -10.50 4.64 -13.17
N SER A 46 -11.73 4.71 -13.68
CA SER A 46 -12.13 5.79 -14.59
C SER A 46 -12.01 7.14 -13.87
N ARG A 47 -11.86 8.24 -14.63
CA ARG A 47 -11.68 9.56 -14.03
C ARG A 47 -12.91 9.99 -13.23
N GLU A 48 -14.08 9.63 -13.72
CA GLU A 48 -15.38 9.94 -13.12
C GLU A 48 -15.56 9.19 -11.80
N ASP A 49 -15.28 7.89 -11.79
CA ASP A 49 -15.37 7.06 -10.58
C ASP A 49 -14.28 7.42 -9.56
N GLU A 50 -13.06 7.72 -10.03
CA GLU A 50 -11.95 8.16 -9.18
C GLU A 50 -12.32 9.46 -8.46
N LYS A 51 -12.89 10.43 -9.18
CA LYS A 51 -13.37 11.68 -8.59
C LYS A 51 -14.44 11.40 -7.53
N HIS A 52 -15.43 10.55 -7.85
CA HIS A 52 -16.49 10.22 -6.92
C HIS A 52 -15.96 9.56 -5.65
N TRP A 53 -15.00 8.65 -5.78
CA TRP A 53 -14.35 7.98 -4.67
C TRP A 53 -13.56 8.96 -3.79
N VAL A 54 -12.81 9.88 -4.38
CA VAL A 54 -12.04 10.90 -3.66
C VAL A 54 -12.98 11.84 -2.90
N ASP A 55 -14.05 12.31 -3.54
CA ASP A 55 -15.06 13.18 -2.90
C ASP A 55 -15.70 12.48 -1.70
N LEU A 56 -16.06 11.20 -1.84
CA LEU A 56 -16.60 10.38 -0.73
C LEU A 56 -15.59 10.25 0.41
N MET A 57 -14.32 9.98 0.10
CA MET A 57 -13.28 9.85 1.12
C MET A 57 -13.05 11.16 1.87
N ASN A 58 -13.10 12.31 1.19
CA ASN A 58 -13.00 13.61 1.83
C ASN A 58 -14.14 13.83 2.85
N VAL A 59 -15.39 13.53 2.45
CA VAL A 59 -16.55 13.60 3.37
C VAL A 59 -16.37 12.69 4.58
N ILE A 60 -15.89 11.46 4.36
CA ILE A 60 -15.64 10.50 5.44
C ILE A 60 -14.55 11.04 6.38
N HIS A 61 -13.45 11.56 5.84
CA HIS A 61 -12.35 12.09 6.65
C HIS A 61 -12.79 13.31 7.48
N ASP A 62 -13.59 14.21 6.90
CA ASP A 62 -14.13 15.39 7.58
C ASP A 62 -15.13 15.03 8.68
N SER A 63 -15.84 13.91 8.53
CA SER A 63 -16.79 13.42 9.53
C SER A 63 -16.14 12.96 10.84
N VAL A 64 -14.82 12.67 10.83
CA VAL A 64 -14.08 12.23 12.01
C VAL A 64 -13.61 13.44 12.83
N LYS A 65 -14.25 13.67 13.98
CA LYS A 65 -13.87 14.75 14.91
C LYS A 65 -12.42 14.60 15.36
N GLY A 66 -11.59 15.59 15.03
CA GLY A 66 -10.15 15.60 15.31
C GLY A 66 -9.28 15.02 14.19
N GLY A 67 -9.87 14.70 13.04
CA GLY A 67 -9.18 14.23 11.83
C GLY A 67 -8.77 12.76 11.86
N MET A 68 -8.44 12.24 10.69
CA MET A 68 -7.85 10.91 10.53
C MET A 68 -6.41 10.92 11.05
N LYS A 69 -6.11 10.12 12.08
CA LYS A 69 -4.80 10.09 12.76
C LYS A 69 -3.73 9.25 12.06
N TYR A 70 -4.01 8.66 10.91
CA TYR A 70 -3.07 7.81 10.19
C TYR A 70 -2.42 8.60 9.06
N ASN A 71 -1.11 8.45 8.86
CA ASN A 71 -0.43 8.99 7.69
C ASN A 71 -1.06 8.38 6.42
N THR A 72 -1.73 9.21 5.62
CA THR A 72 -2.37 8.85 4.35
C THR A 72 -1.42 8.98 3.16
N GLY A 73 -0.30 9.69 3.32
CA GLY A 73 0.60 10.07 2.24
C GLY A 73 -0.08 10.93 1.17
N THR A 74 0.62 11.16 0.06
CA THR A 74 0.05 11.74 -1.15
C THR A 74 -0.59 10.62 -1.97
N LEU A 75 -1.91 10.68 -2.19
CA LEU A 75 -2.60 9.72 -3.06
C LEU A 75 -2.14 9.93 -4.51
N LEU A 76 -1.65 8.85 -5.15
CA LEU A 76 -1.19 8.88 -6.53
C LEU A 76 -2.17 8.20 -7.49
N MET A 77 -2.81 7.12 -7.06
CA MET A 77 -3.70 6.34 -7.91
C MET A 77 -4.78 5.61 -7.13
N VAL A 78 -5.98 5.58 -7.69
CA VAL A 78 -7.08 4.71 -7.27
C VAL A 78 -7.29 3.63 -8.32
N LEU A 79 -7.37 2.38 -7.88
CA LEU A 79 -7.58 1.22 -8.73
C LEU A 79 -8.81 0.44 -8.28
N SER A 80 -9.47 -0.21 -9.24
CA SER A 80 -10.60 -1.09 -8.96
C SER A 80 -10.42 -2.46 -9.60
N ARG A 81 -11.01 -3.47 -8.96
CA ARG A 81 -11.29 -4.76 -9.58
C ARG A 81 -12.75 -5.13 -9.35
N PRO A 82 -13.41 -5.82 -10.30
CA PRO A 82 -14.71 -6.42 -10.08
C PRO A 82 -14.69 -7.35 -8.86
N VAL A 83 -15.78 -7.37 -8.10
CA VAL A 83 -15.96 -8.41 -7.07
C VAL A 83 -16.45 -9.64 -7.84
N ALA A 84 -15.62 -10.67 -7.93
CA ALA A 84 -16.12 -11.95 -8.39
C ALA A 84 -17.08 -12.48 -7.32
N ASP A 85 -18.32 -12.79 -7.69
CA ASP A 85 -19.15 -13.70 -6.90
C ASP A 85 -18.37 -15.02 -6.81
N SER A 86 -17.71 -15.28 -5.67
CA SER A 86 -16.75 -16.38 -5.52
C SER A 86 -17.43 -17.76 -5.66
N PRO A 87 -16.69 -18.86 -5.96
CA PRO A 87 -15.23 -18.99 -5.96
C PRO A 87 -14.65 -19.65 -7.24
N ALA A 88 -13.55 -19.11 -7.78
CA ALA A 88 -12.66 -19.89 -8.65
C ALA A 88 -11.20 -19.52 -8.41
N VAL A 89 -10.46 -20.55 -8.03
CA VAL A 89 -9.05 -20.59 -7.72
C VAL A 89 -8.24 -20.28 -8.98
N LEU A 90 -7.44 -19.21 -8.94
CA LEU A 90 -6.20 -19.15 -9.73
C LEU A 90 -5.07 -18.85 -8.74
N GLY A 91 -4.55 -19.93 -8.18
CA GLY A 91 -3.36 -19.90 -7.35
C GLY A 91 -2.15 -19.47 -8.17
N SER A 92 -1.35 -18.59 -7.60
CA SER A 92 0.08 -18.53 -7.88
C SER A 92 0.82 -19.01 -6.63
N VAL A 93 1.35 -20.21 -6.80
CA VAL A 93 2.39 -20.94 -6.07
C VAL A 93 3.07 -20.19 -4.91
N GLN A 94 2.95 -20.78 -3.71
CA GLN A 94 3.86 -20.60 -2.58
C GLN A 94 5.33 -20.68 -3.04
N ALA A 95 6.08 -19.61 -2.84
CA ALA A 95 7.51 -19.70 -2.61
C ALA A 95 7.80 -19.27 -1.17
N ASP A 96 7.74 -20.24 -0.26
CA ASP A 96 8.38 -20.16 1.04
C ASP A 96 9.86 -19.82 0.85
N LYS A 97 10.32 -18.69 1.41
CA LYS A 97 11.70 -18.58 1.93
C LYS A 97 11.81 -17.50 3.01
N PRO A 98 12.59 -17.76 4.06
CA PRO A 98 12.39 -17.17 5.38
C PRO A 98 12.99 -15.77 5.51
N ALA A 99 12.36 -14.98 6.38
CA ALA A 99 12.83 -13.71 6.90
C ALA A 99 14.32 -13.76 7.28
N LYS A 100 15.16 -13.02 6.54
CA LYS A 100 16.49 -12.67 7.03
C LYS A 100 16.37 -11.47 7.96
N LYS A 101 16.81 -11.73 9.19
CA LYS A 101 16.87 -10.82 10.33
C LYS A 101 17.51 -9.48 9.95
N ALA A 102 16.91 -8.42 10.47
CA ALA A 102 17.52 -7.12 10.62
C ALA A 102 18.93 -7.27 11.21
N GLN A 103 19.93 -6.71 10.51
CA GLN A 103 21.27 -6.53 11.04
C GLN A 103 21.56 -5.03 11.01
N THR A 104 21.24 -4.39 12.14
CA THR A 104 21.71 -3.05 12.49
C THR A 104 23.23 -3.07 12.57
N PRO A 105 23.97 -2.16 11.92
CA PRO A 105 25.40 -2.02 12.16
C PRO A 105 25.60 -1.32 13.51
N SER A 106 26.03 -2.08 14.52
CA SER A 106 26.51 -1.57 15.79
C SER A 106 27.72 -0.66 15.56
N LYS A 107 27.60 0.63 15.92
CA LYS A 107 28.74 1.54 16.03
C LYS A 107 29.64 1.09 17.18
N THR A 108 30.91 0.93 16.83
CA THR A 108 32.04 0.49 17.64
C THR A 108 32.32 1.45 18.80
N GLU A 109 32.42 0.91 20.01
CA GLU A 109 32.96 1.58 21.20
C GLU A 109 34.42 1.99 20.98
N LYS A 110 34.72 3.26 21.27
CA LYS A 110 36.08 3.75 21.52
C LYS A 110 36.45 3.43 22.96
N THR A 111 37.44 2.57 23.16
CA THR A 111 38.17 2.49 24.44
C THR A 111 39.59 2.97 24.19
N LEU A 112 39.87 4.21 24.63
CA LEU A 112 41.23 4.71 24.84
C LEU A 112 41.68 4.24 26.22
N ASN A 113 42.84 3.59 26.32
CA ASN A 113 43.62 3.50 27.55
C ASN A 113 45.04 4.00 27.24
N PRO A 114 45.64 4.86 28.07
CA PRO A 114 47.06 4.81 28.35
C PRO A 114 47.40 3.73 29.39
#